data_AF-A0A076KVM3-F1
#
_entry.id   AF-A0A076KVM3-F1
#
_cell.length_a   1.000
_cell.length_b   1.000
_cell.length_c   1.000
_cell.angle_alpha   90.00
_cell.angle_beta   90.00
_cell.angle_gamma   90.00
#
_symmetry.space_group_name_H-M   'P 1'
#
loop_
_entity.id
_entity.type
_entity.pdbx_description
1 polymer ?
#
loop_
_entity_poly.entity_id
_entity_poly.type
_entity_poly.pdbx_seq_one_letter_code
_entity_poly.pdbx_strand_id
1 'polypeptide(L)'
;QGSGTSYWTKAQDMVDAQKLIGVDVMTAHWEMTYGADRVTEIIENDFKGQIDFVARNILSNEWEEPVFKPYVIKEINGVPTAIIGQAFPYTPIANPRYMVPDWSFGIRDERMQKMVERARSEGAQVVIVLSHNGMDVDLKMASQVTGIDAIMGGHTHDAIPRPVIVDNAGGKTLVTNAGSNGKFLGVLDLDVRNGKIQGYRYHLLPIFSNLLEPDAEMDAFISKVRAPYEAKLAEELAVTDELLCRRGNFNGTFDQLICDALMEVQGAEISLSPGFRWGVSVLPGEAITFEHVMTQTAITYPTVTLNNMTGTRIKEILEDVADNLFNKDPYY
;
A
#
# COMPACT_ATOMS: atom_id res chain seq x y z
N GLN A 1 -4.72 6.89 4.80
CA GLN A 1 -4.73 7.89 3.70
C GLN A 1 -5.66 7.44 2.58
N GLY A 2 -6.11 8.37 1.73
CA GLY A 2 -6.94 8.06 0.55
C GLY A 2 -8.45 8.10 0.83
N SER A 3 -8.85 8.60 2.00
CA SER A 3 -10.24 8.88 2.37
C SER A 3 -10.33 10.16 3.19
N GLY A 4 -11.51 10.78 3.19
CA GLY A 4 -11.75 12.02 3.93
C GLY A 4 -11.58 11.85 5.44
N THR A 5 -12.16 10.80 6.02
CA THR A 5 -12.04 10.49 7.45
C THR A 5 -10.58 10.31 7.83
N SER A 6 -9.81 9.53 7.07
CA SER A 6 -8.41 9.25 7.37
C SER A 6 -7.53 10.48 7.29
N TYR A 7 -7.86 11.43 6.42
CA TYR A 7 -7.23 12.74 6.40
C TYR A 7 -7.57 13.57 7.64
N TRP A 8 -8.85 13.72 7.98
CA TRP A 8 -9.30 14.57 9.09
C TRP A 8 -8.95 14.02 10.48
N THR A 9 -8.90 12.70 10.64
CA THR A 9 -8.54 12.04 11.91
C THR A 9 -7.06 11.72 12.03
N LYS A 10 -6.22 12.17 11.08
CA LYS A 10 -4.78 11.85 11.05
C LYS A 10 -4.50 10.36 11.21
N ALA A 11 -5.15 9.56 10.35
CA ALA A 11 -5.15 8.10 10.31
C ALA A 11 -5.79 7.36 11.49
N GLN A 12 -6.25 8.03 12.55
CA GLN A 12 -6.76 7.33 13.73
C GLN A 12 -7.96 6.41 13.42
N ASP A 13 -8.84 6.81 12.49
CA ASP A 13 -9.94 5.98 12.03
C ASP A 13 -9.49 4.58 11.56
N MET A 14 -8.45 4.53 10.74
CA MET A 14 -7.91 3.30 10.20
C MET A 14 -7.09 2.53 11.24
N VAL A 15 -6.36 3.21 12.12
CA VAL A 15 -5.64 2.59 13.24
C VAL A 15 -6.61 1.81 14.14
N ASP A 16 -7.73 2.44 14.51
CA ASP A 16 -8.76 1.80 15.34
C ASP A 16 -9.49 0.67 14.58
N ALA A 17 -9.79 0.87 13.29
CA ALA A 17 -10.35 -0.18 12.44
C ALA A 17 -9.44 -1.41 12.31
N GLN A 18 -8.12 -1.20 12.17
CA GLN A 18 -7.14 -2.29 12.09
C GLN A 18 -7.05 -3.10 13.38
N LYS A 19 -7.16 -2.44 14.53
CA LYS A 19 -7.21 -3.12 15.83
C LYS A 19 -8.49 -3.93 15.96
N LEU A 20 -9.62 -3.38 15.53
CA LEU A 20 -10.93 -4.02 15.63
C LEU A 20 -11.05 -5.24 14.70
N ILE A 21 -10.55 -5.15 13.46
CA ILE A 21 -10.54 -6.29 12.53
C ILE A 21 -9.51 -7.37 12.89
N GLY A 22 -8.57 -7.06 13.80
CA GLY A 22 -7.56 -8.01 14.28
C GLY A 22 -6.36 -8.17 13.35
N VAL A 23 -5.79 -7.06 12.84
CA VAL A 23 -4.54 -7.13 12.06
C VAL A 23 -3.38 -7.55 12.96
N ASP A 24 -2.73 -8.67 12.66
CA ASP A 24 -1.58 -9.16 13.44
C ASP A 24 -0.26 -8.44 13.12
N VAL A 25 0.01 -8.20 11.84
CA VAL A 25 1.29 -7.68 11.33
C VAL A 25 1.05 -6.73 10.17
N MET A 26 1.76 -5.61 10.15
CA MET A 26 1.71 -4.66 9.02
C MET A 26 3.08 -4.10 8.65
N THR A 27 3.19 -3.61 7.41
CA THR A 27 4.30 -2.80 6.92
C THR A 27 3.76 -1.52 6.28
N ALA A 28 4.63 -0.61 5.82
CA ALA A 28 4.23 0.75 5.47
C ALA A 28 4.54 1.19 4.03
N HIS A 29 3.76 2.18 3.61
CA HIS A 29 4.02 3.06 2.49
C HIS A 29 3.39 4.43 2.75
N TRP A 30 2.10 4.57 2.44
CA TRP A 30 1.36 5.84 2.56
C TRP A 30 1.21 6.31 4.00
N GLU A 31 1.35 5.42 4.99
CA GLU A 31 1.40 5.75 6.41
C GLU A 31 2.47 6.81 6.71
N MET A 32 3.59 6.78 5.98
CA MET A 32 4.72 7.69 6.16
C MET A 32 4.39 9.14 5.83
N THR A 33 3.29 9.39 5.09
CA THR A 33 2.89 10.76 4.75
C THR A 33 2.23 11.52 5.90
N TYR A 34 1.90 10.83 7.00
CA TYR A 34 1.47 11.48 8.24
C TYR A 34 2.65 12.03 9.06
N GLY A 35 3.89 11.74 8.63
CA GLY A 35 5.11 12.18 9.29
C GLY A 35 5.66 11.17 10.30
N ALA A 36 6.99 11.17 10.44
CA ALA A 36 7.72 10.26 11.32
C ALA A 36 7.21 10.27 12.77
N ASP A 37 6.90 11.45 13.32
CA ASP A 37 6.39 11.59 14.69
C ASP A 37 5.05 10.88 14.87
N ARG A 38 4.10 11.09 13.94
CA ARG A 38 2.77 10.49 14.02
C ARG A 38 2.83 8.97 13.82
N VAL A 39 3.66 8.51 12.89
CA VAL A 39 3.89 7.07 12.67
C VAL A 39 4.48 6.43 13.93
N THR A 40 5.48 7.07 14.54
CA THR A 40 6.12 6.58 15.77
C THR A 40 5.12 6.56 16.92
N GLU A 41 4.33 7.63 17.10
CA GLU A 41 3.27 7.70 18.12
C GLU A 41 2.29 6.53 18.02
N ILE A 42 1.78 6.24 16.81
CA ILE A 42 0.83 5.13 16.59
C ILE A 42 1.48 3.78 16.92
N ILE A 43 2.71 3.56 16.46
CA ILE A 43 3.41 2.28 16.66
C ILE A 43 3.72 2.05 18.15
N GLU A 44 4.20 3.09 18.84
CA GLU A 44 4.62 2.99 20.24
C GLU A 44 3.46 2.97 21.23
N ASN A 45 2.32 3.56 20.86
CA ASN A 45 1.15 3.66 21.73
C ASN A 45 0.00 2.73 21.28
N ASP A 46 -0.59 3.01 20.12
CA ASP A 46 -1.82 2.35 19.67
C ASP A 46 -1.62 0.88 19.32
N PHE A 47 -0.51 0.55 18.65
CA PHE A 47 -0.20 -0.81 18.19
C PHE A 47 0.51 -1.66 19.24
N LYS A 48 1.00 -1.06 20.32
CA LYS A 48 1.77 -1.75 21.35
C LYS A 48 0.99 -2.95 21.92
N GLY A 49 1.54 -4.14 21.68
CA GLY A 49 0.97 -5.40 22.15
C GLY A 49 -0.27 -5.87 21.38
N GLN A 50 -0.63 -5.21 20.28
CA GLN A 50 -1.80 -5.54 19.45
C GLN A 50 -1.41 -5.82 18.00
N ILE A 51 -0.60 -4.95 17.38
CA ILE A 51 -0.19 -5.06 15.98
C ILE A 51 1.34 -4.99 15.91
N ASP A 52 1.98 -5.96 15.27
CA ASP A 52 3.41 -5.91 15.01
C ASP A 52 3.68 -5.09 13.73
N PHE A 53 4.26 -3.90 13.91
CA PHE A 53 4.78 -3.12 12.79
C PHE A 53 6.19 -3.60 12.42
N VAL A 54 6.37 -4.07 11.19
CA VAL A 54 7.64 -4.59 10.68
C VAL A 54 8.09 -3.87 9.42
N ALA A 55 9.35 -3.44 9.39
CA ALA A 55 9.95 -2.77 8.23
C ALA A 55 11.47 -2.85 8.29
N ARG A 56 12.04 -3.86 7.62
CA ARG A 56 13.49 -4.11 7.64
C ARG A 56 14.33 -3.09 6.86
N ASN A 57 13.71 -2.39 5.92
CA ASN A 57 14.39 -1.48 5.00
C ASN A 57 14.31 0.00 5.39
N ILE A 58 13.68 0.30 6.53
CA ILE A 58 13.66 1.65 7.10
C ILE A 58 14.82 1.78 8.08
N LEU A 59 15.81 2.60 7.71
CA LEU A 59 17.01 2.79 8.50
C LEU A 59 17.25 4.27 8.80
N SER A 60 17.85 4.57 9.95
CA SER A 60 18.32 5.92 10.24
C SER A 60 19.37 6.36 9.21
N ASN A 61 19.33 7.60 8.74
CA ASN A 61 20.35 8.11 7.81
C ASN A 61 21.74 8.19 8.45
N GLU A 62 21.80 8.49 9.76
CA GLU A 62 23.07 8.76 10.46
C GLU A 62 23.88 7.48 10.68
N TRP A 63 23.25 6.42 11.16
CA TRP A 63 23.93 5.19 11.60
C TRP A 63 23.61 3.95 10.75
N GLU A 64 22.72 4.08 9.77
CA GLU A 64 22.17 2.95 8.99
C GLU A 64 21.58 1.81 9.85
N GLU A 65 21.12 2.14 11.05
CA GLU A 65 20.49 1.22 11.98
C GLU A 65 18.99 1.06 11.68
N PRO A 66 18.40 -0.13 11.92
CA PRO A 66 16.96 -0.32 11.78
C PRO A 66 16.16 0.62 12.68
N VAL A 67 15.23 1.36 12.10
CA VAL A 67 14.29 2.22 12.84
C VAL A 67 13.19 1.37 13.49
N PHE A 68 12.73 0.35 12.77
CA PHE A 68 11.66 -0.55 13.21
C PHE A 68 12.15 -2.00 13.25
N LYS A 69 11.37 -2.86 13.91
CA LYS A 69 11.65 -4.30 13.92
C LYS A 69 11.67 -4.82 12.47
N PRO A 70 12.68 -5.62 12.07
CA PRO A 70 12.75 -6.13 10.71
C PRO A 70 11.74 -7.23 10.42
N TYR A 71 11.40 -8.03 11.43
CA TYR A 71 10.46 -9.14 11.36
C TYR A 71 9.94 -9.52 12.74
N VAL A 72 8.93 -10.39 12.74
CA VAL A 72 8.44 -11.12 13.92
C VAL A 72 8.35 -12.61 13.59
N ILE A 73 8.59 -13.48 14.56
CA ILE A 73 8.30 -14.92 14.44
C ILE A 73 7.03 -15.18 15.25
N LYS A 74 5.98 -15.67 14.59
CA LYS A 74 4.70 -16.05 15.22
C LYS A 74 4.46 -17.55 15.07
N GLU A 75 3.84 -18.14 16.08
CA GLU A 75 3.30 -19.51 16.00
C GLU A 75 1.97 -19.46 15.25
N ILE A 76 1.95 -19.97 14.02
CA ILE A 76 0.73 -20.06 13.20
C ILE A 76 0.39 -21.54 13.06
N ASN A 77 -0.70 -21.97 13.71
CA ASN A 77 -1.10 -23.38 13.77
C ASN A 77 0.02 -24.33 14.26
N GLY A 78 0.84 -23.86 15.21
CA GLY A 78 1.99 -24.62 15.75
C GLY A 78 3.22 -24.66 14.83
N VAL A 79 3.26 -23.81 13.81
CA VAL A 79 4.41 -23.64 12.91
C VAL A 79 5.07 -22.27 13.18
N PRO A 80 6.33 -22.25 13.63
CA PRO A 80 7.09 -21.00 13.75
C PRO A 80 7.27 -20.35 12.38
N THR A 81 6.60 -19.23 12.16
CA THR A 81 6.55 -18.50 10.89
C THR A 81 7.14 -17.11 11.07
N ALA A 82 8.23 -16.83 10.37
CA ALA A 82 8.80 -15.49 10.29
C ALA A 82 8.03 -14.66 9.28
N ILE A 83 7.64 -13.45 9.67
CA ILE A 83 7.02 -12.44 8.81
C ILE A 83 7.97 -11.25 8.76
N ILE A 84 8.69 -11.12 7.65
CA ILE A 84 9.66 -10.06 7.40
C ILE A 84 8.95 -8.89 6.72
N GLY A 85 9.09 -7.70 7.29
CA GLY A 85 8.47 -6.49 6.74
C GLY A 85 9.35 -5.82 5.68
N GLN A 86 8.75 -5.45 4.55
CA GLN A 86 9.39 -4.70 3.48
C GLN A 86 8.51 -3.50 3.12
N ALA A 87 8.84 -2.32 3.65
CA ALA A 87 8.13 -1.08 3.35
C ALA A 87 8.44 -0.59 1.92
N PHE A 88 7.62 0.30 1.37
CA PHE A 88 7.83 0.82 0.02
C PHE A 88 9.19 1.53 -0.09
N PRO A 89 10.10 1.06 -0.97
CA PRO A 89 11.50 1.46 -0.95
C PRO A 89 11.75 2.90 -1.42
N TYR A 90 10.82 3.49 -2.16
CA TYR A 90 10.97 4.82 -2.76
C TYR A 90 10.19 5.91 -2.02
N THR A 91 9.75 5.64 -0.78
CA THR A 91 8.92 6.56 0.02
C THR A 91 9.45 8.00 0.05
N PRO A 92 10.76 8.28 0.27
CA PRO A 92 11.24 9.66 0.38
C PRO A 92 11.36 10.44 -0.93
N ILE A 93 11.26 9.76 -2.09
CA ILE A 93 11.22 10.41 -3.41
C ILE A 93 9.78 10.48 -3.95
N ALA A 94 8.92 9.55 -3.55
CA ALA A 94 7.50 9.54 -3.92
C ALA A 94 6.65 10.53 -3.11
N ASN A 95 7.14 10.97 -1.95
CA ASN A 95 6.45 11.86 -1.02
C ASN A 95 7.39 12.97 -0.54
N PRO A 96 6.87 14.09 0.01
CA PRO A 96 7.71 15.16 0.53
C PRO A 96 8.72 14.66 1.58
N ARG A 97 10.01 14.80 1.27
CA ARG A 97 11.12 14.29 2.10
C ARG A 97 11.06 14.75 3.57
N TYR A 98 10.53 15.95 3.83
CA TYR A 98 10.42 16.49 5.19
C TYR A 98 9.50 15.68 6.12
N MET A 99 8.67 14.77 5.59
CA MET A 99 7.82 13.91 6.41
C MET A 99 8.62 12.81 7.11
N VAL A 100 9.74 12.37 6.52
CA VAL A 100 10.62 11.32 7.04
C VAL A 100 12.09 11.75 6.88
N PRO A 101 12.51 12.88 7.48
CA PRO A 101 13.78 13.53 7.15
C PRO A 101 14.97 12.65 7.50
N ASP A 102 14.86 11.88 8.59
CA ASP A 102 15.94 11.09 9.19
C ASP A 102 15.95 9.62 8.76
N TRP A 103 15.03 9.22 7.90
CA TRP A 103 14.87 7.83 7.49
C TRP A 103 15.26 7.61 6.01
N SER A 104 15.95 6.51 5.78
CA SER A 104 16.26 5.98 4.47
C SER A 104 15.44 4.72 4.21
N PHE A 105 15.08 4.53 2.95
CA PHE A 105 14.31 3.42 2.44
C PHE A 105 15.08 2.84 1.25
N GLY A 106 14.80 1.58 0.87
CA GLY A 106 15.39 1.05 -0.35
C GLY A 106 15.25 -0.45 -0.53
N ILE A 107 15.67 -0.90 -1.71
CA ILE A 107 15.86 -2.31 -2.06
C ILE A 107 17.31 -2.66 -1.72
N ARG A 108 17.49 -3.66 -0.86
CA ARG A 108 18.82 -4.08 -0.35
C ARG A 108 18.85 -5.60 -0.24
N ASP A 109 18.93 -6.31 -1.36
CA ASP A 109 18.75 -7.77 -1.40
C ASP A 109 19.71 -8.52 -0.48
N GLU A 110 20.97 -8.09 -0.39
CA GLU A 110 21.94 -8.66 0.55
C GLU A 110 21.49 -8.55 2.01
N ARG A 111 20.89 -7.41 2.40
CA ARG A 111 20.31 -7.26 3.74
C ARG A 111 19.07 -8.15 3.90
N MET A 112 18.29 -8.38 2.85
CA MET A 112 17.12 -9.27 2.91
C MET A 112 17.56 -10.71 3.13
N GLN A 113 18.54 -11.16 2.35
CA GLN A 113 19.14 -12.49 2.46
C GLN A 113 19.63 -12.75 3.89
N LYS A 114 20.34 -11.79 4.50
CA LYS A 114 20.75 -11.88 5.92
C LYS A 114 19.57 -11.97 6.89
N MET A 115 18.45 -11.28 6.63
CA MET A 115 17.25 -11.37 7.48
C MET A 115 16.58 -12.74 7.37
N VAL A 116 16.48 -13.28 6.15
CA VAL A 116 15.93 -14.62 5.91
C VAL A 116 16.77 -15.67 6.64
N GLU A 117 18.09 -15.65 6.46
CA GLU A 117 19.03 -16.57 7.14
C GLU A 117 18.92 -16.47 8.66
N ARG A 118 18.86 -15.25 9.18
CA ARG A 118 18.71 -15.02 10.62
C ARG A 118 17.40 -15.60 11.14
N ALA A 119 16.27 -15.31 10.50
CA ALA A 119 14.97 -15.82 10.90
C ALA A 119 14.94 -17.36 10.91
N ARG A 120 15.54 -18.01 9.90
CA ARG A 120 15.71 -19.47 9.86
C ARG A 120 16.57 -19.97 11.02
N SER A 121 17.69 -19.31 11.32
CA SER A 121 18.58 -19.68 12.43
C SER A 121 17.91 -19.55 13.80
N GLU A 122 16.93 -18.65 13.92
CA GLU A 122 16.10 -18.46 15.12
C GLU A 122 14.93 -19.46 15.20
N GLY A 123 14.82 -20.40 14.25
CA GLY A 123 13.87 -21.52 14.31
C GLY A 123 12.67 -21.41 13.39
N ALA A 124 12.58 -20.39 12.53
CA ALA A 124 11.47 -20.24 11.59
C ALA A 124 11.42 -21.40 10.57
N GLN A 125 10.30 -22.13 10.57
CA GLN A 125 10.01 -23.20 9.61
C GLN A 125 9.37 -22.66 8.33
N VAL A 126 8.77 -21.47 8.38
CA VAL A 126 8.28 -20.72 7.23
C VAL A 126 8.80 -19.28 7.28
N VAL A 127 9.16 -18.71 6.12
CA VAL A 127 9.54 -17.31 5.97
C VAL A 127 8.65 -16.65 4.93
N ILE A 128 7.85 -15.70 5.39
CA ILE A 128 6.97 -14.85 4.59
C ILE A 128 7.56 -13.44 4.55
N VAL A 129 7.59 -12.82 3.38
CA VAL A 129 7.84 -11.37 3.27
C VAL A 129 6.49 -10.68 3.10
N LEU A 130 6.14 -9.80 4.05
CA LEU A 130 5.03 -8.86 3.93
C LEU A 130 5.57 -7.60 3.23
N SER A 131 5.30 -7.48 1.93
CA SER A 131 5.94 -6.50 1.07
C SER A 131 5.00 -5.39 0.62
N HIS A 132 5.58 -4.20 0.48
CA HIS A 132 4.98 -3.07 -0.20
C HIS A 132 5.90 -2.53 -1.30
N ASN A 133 6.77 -3.36 -1.88
CA ASN A 133 7.60 -2.95 -3.01
C ASN A 133 6.78 -2.69 -4.28
N GLY A 134 5.83 -3.60 -4.57
CA GLY A 134 5.15 -3.70 -5.86
C GLY A 134 5.48 -5.00 -6.58
N MET A 135 4.54 -5.50 -7.38
CA MET A 135 4.59 -6.86 -7.94
C MET A 135 5.89 -7.15 -8.70
N ASP A 136 6.29 -6.32 -9.66
CA ASP A 136 7.47 -6.59 -10.49
C ASP A 136 8.78 -6.55 -9.68
N VAL A 137 8.86 -5.65 -8.70
CA VAL A 137 9.99 -5.56 -7.77
C VAL A 137 10.04 -6.80 -6.86
N ASP A 138 8.89 -7.28 -6.39
CA ASP A 138 8.80 -8.49 -5.57
C ASP A 138 9.15 -9.75 -6.37
N LEU A 139 8.74 -9.85 -7.64
CA LEU A 139 9.15 -10.91 -8.55
C LEU A 139 10.67 -10.90 -8.77
N LYS A 140 11.25 -9.72 -8.98
CA LYS A 140 12.71 -9.56 -9.11
C LYS A 140 13.41 -9.98 -7.82
N MET A 141 12.97 -9.50 -6.65
CA MET A 141 13.53 -9.89 -5.35
C MET A 141 13.44 -11.40 -5.11
N ALA A 142 12.30 -12.03 -5.44
CA ALA A 142 12.12 -13.47 -5.33
C ALA A 142 13.09 -14.29 -6.20
N SER A 143 13.58 -13.72 -7.31
CA SER A 143 14.59 -14.36 -8.16
C SER A 143 16.01 -14.29 -7.58
N GLN A 144 16.28 -13.30 -6.72
CA GLN A 144 17.60 -13.02 -6.16
C GLN A 144 17.79 -13.58 -4.75
N VAL A 145 16.76 -13.43 -3.89
CA VAL A 145 16.81 -13.81 -2.49
C VAL A 145 16.28 -15.22 -2.30
N THR A 146 17.09 -16.06 -1.66
CA THR A 146 16.77 -17.47 -1.42
C THR A 146 16.15 -17.69 -0.03
N GLY A 147 15.38 -18.76 0.12
CA GLY A 147 14.82 -19.18 1.41
C GLY A 147 13.53 -18.47 1.85
N ILE A 148 13.02 -17.53 1.05
CA ILE A 148 11.67 -16.96 1.16
C ILE A 148 10.68 -17.98 0.61
N ASP A 149 9.66 -18.34 1.39
CA ASP A 149 8.62 -19.27 0.93
C ASP A 149 7.51 -18.55 0.16
N ALA A 150 7.08 -17.39 0.67
CA ALA A 150 6.10 -16.55 -0.01
C ALA A 150 6.33 -15.05 0.23
N ILE A 151 5.95 -14.25 -0.75
CA ILE A 151 5.83 -12.80 -0.68
C ILE A 151 4.36 -12.44 -0.81
N MET A 152 3.84 -11.82 0.24
CA MET A 152 2.49 -11.24 0.29
C MET A 152 2.65 -9.74 0.04
N GLY A 153 2.47 -9.33 -1.22
CA GLY A 153 2.80 -7.98 -1.68
C GLY A 153 1.64 -7.00 -1.71
N GLY A 154 1.98 -5.75 -1.98
CA GLY A 154 1.08 -4.60 -2.06
C GLY A 154 1.54 -3.59 -3.12
N HIS A 155 1.27 -2.29 -2.89
CA HIS A 155 1.66 -1.15 -3.75
C HIS A 155 1.04 -1.06 -5.15
N THR A 156 1.18 -2.09 -5.99
CA THR A 156 0.74 -2.07 -7.40
C THR A 156 -0.75 -2.35 -7.56
N HIS A 157 -1.42 -2.80 -6.49
CA HIS A 157 -2.86 -3.06 -6.44
C HIS A 157 -3.31 -4.14 -7.43
N ASP A 158 -2.44 -5.10 -7.75
CA ASP A 158 -2.78 -6.24 -8.59
C ASP A 158 -3.63 -7.23 -7.81
N ALA A 159 -4.70 -7.71 -8.44
CA ALA A 159 -5.49 -8.83 -7.92
C ALA A 159 -4.95 -10.11 -8.59
N ILE A 160 -4.18 -10.90 -7.85
CA ILE A 160 -3.48 -12.07 -8.39
C ILE A 160 -4.27 -13.34 -8.02
N PRO A 161 -5.07 -13.92 -8.93
CA PRO A 161 -5.97 -15.03 -8.59
C PRO A 161 -5.22 -16.33 -8.27
N ARG A 162 -3.97 -16.45 -8.70
CA ARG A 162 -3.06 -17.56 -8.40
C ARG A 162 -1.64 -17.02 -8.20
N PRO A 163 -0.91 -17.42 -7.15
CA PRO A 163 0.44 -16.90 -6.92
C PRO A 163 1.35 -17.20 -8.10
N VAL A 164 2.21 -16.25 -8.44
CA VAL A 164 3.29 -16.45 -9.40
C VAL A 164 4.39 -17.23 -8.68
N ILE A 165 4.84 -18.32 -9.29
CA ILE A 165 5.94 -19.14 -8.76
C ILE A 165 7.23 -18.66 -9.40
N VAL A 166 8.18 -18.19 -8.58
CA VAL A 166 9.50 -17.74 -9.04
C VAL A 166 10.54 -18.76 -8.64
N ASP A 167 11.32 -19.26 -9.60
CA ASP A 167 12.47 -20.12 -9.38
C ASP A 167 13.72 -19.28 -9.07
N ASN A 168 14.49 -19.70 -8.07
CA ASN A 168 15.79 -19.11 -7.72
C ASN A 168 16.79 -20.20 -7.29
N ALA A 169 18.03 -19.81 -6.99
CA ALA A 169 19.11 -20.74 -6.65
C ALA A 169 18.83 -21.62 -5.39
N GLY A 170 17.92 -21.19 -4.52
CA GLY A 170 17.56 -21.88 -3.28
C GLY A 170 16.21 -22.61 -3.32
N GLY A 171 15.48 -22.55 -4.43
CA GLY A 171 14.18 -23.21 -4.58
C GLY A 171 13.14 -22.33 -5.27
N LYS A 172 11.92 -22.34 -4.73
CA LYS A 172 10.76 -21.63 -5.28
C LYS A 172 10.19 -20.66 -4.25
N THR A 173 9.79 -19.50 -4.71
CA THR A 173 9.08 -18.48 -3.92
C THR A 173 7.71 -18.23 -4.54
N LEU A 174 6.65 -18.21 -3.73
CA LEU A 174 5.32 -17.78 -4.16
C LEU A 174 5.20 -16.26 -4.07
N VAL A 175 4.67 -15.58 -5.08
CA VAL A 175 4.47 -14.11 -5.06
C VAL A 175 3.02 -13.80 -5.41
N THR A 176 2.35 -13.02 -4.57
CA THR A 176 0.93 -12.66 -4.79
C THR A 176 0.57 -11.30 -4.19
N ASN A 177 -0.48 -10.68 -4.74
CA ASN A 177 -1.11 -9.45 -4.25
C ASN A 177 -2.64 -9.63 -4.16
N ALA A 178 -3.27 -8.98 -3.19
CA ALA A 178 -4.71 -9.08 -2.92
C ALA A 178 -5.53 -7.88 -3.44
N GLY A 179 -5.08 -7.21 -4.49
CA GLY A 179 -5.77 -6.05 -5.05
C GLY A 179 -5.69 -4.81 -4.15
N SER A 180 -6.80 -4.08 -4.03
CA SER A 180 -6.89 -2.85 -3.22
C SER A 180 -8.31 -2.62 -2.70
N ASN A 181 -8.47 -1.62 -1.83
CA ASN A 181 -9.76 -1.14 -1.31
C ASN A 181 -10.61 -2.23 -0.64
N GLY A 182 -9.98 -3.26 -0.05
CA GLY A 182 -10.69 -4.38 0.55
C GLY A 182 -11.55 -5.19 -0.43
N LYS A 183 -11.27 -5.11 -1.74
CA LYS A 183 -12.06 -5.86 -2.76
C LYS A 183 -11.81 -7.37 -2.71
N PHE A 184 -10.64 -7.78 -2.20
CA PHE A 184 -10.29 -9.19 -2.09
C PHE A 184 -9.57 -9.50 -0.78
N LEU A 185 -9.76 -10.72 -0.30
CA LEU A 185 -8.97 -11.33 0.76
C LEU A 185 -8.14 -12.48 0.18
N GLY A 186 -6.82 -12.36 0.27
CA GLY A 186 -5.89 -13.43 -0.11
C GLY A 186 -5.70 -14.42 1.03
N VAL A 187 -5.98 -15.69 0.80
CA VAL A 187 -5.81 -16.78 1.77
C VAL A 187 -4.81 -17.79 1.23
N LEU A 188 -3.68 -17.92 1.92
CA LEU A 188 -2.61 -18.88 1.59
C LEU A 188 -2.50 -19.91 2.71
N ASP A 189 -2.92 -21.14 2.41
CA ASP A 189 -2.70 -22.29 3.30
C ASP A 189 -1.41 -23.01 2.89
N LEU A 190 -0.53 -23.29 3.85
CA LEU A 190 0.71 -24.05 3.63
C LEU A 190 0.65 -25.40 4.36
N ASP A 191 0.98 -26.50 3.66
CA ASP A 191 1.15 -27.83 4.26
C ASP A 191 2.60 -27.98 4.73
N VAL A 192 2.84 -27.77 6.02
CA VAL A 192 4.18 -27.83 6.62
C VAL A 192 4.38 -29.16 7.35
N ARG A 193 5.39 -29.92 6.94
CA ARG A 193 5.75 -31.21 7.55
C ARG A 193 7.26 -31.29 7.75
N ASN A 194 7.67 -31.71 8.95
CA ASN A 194 9.09 -31.84 9.30
C ASN A 194 9.92 -30.58 8.98
N GLY A 195 9.35 -29.40 9.27
CA GLY A 195 10.00 -28.11 9.00
C GLY A 195 10.11 -27.69 7.54
N LYS A 196 9.33 -28.32 6.64
CA LYS A 196 9.36 -28.02 5.19
C LYS A 196 7.95 -27.94 4.60
N ILE A 197 7.74 -27.01 3.68
CA ILE A 197 6.51 -26.89 2.90
C ILE A 197 6.45 -28.05 1.88
N GLN A 198 5.36 -28.81 1.91
CA GLN A 198 5.07 -29.91 0.98
C GLN A 198 4.10 -29.50 -0.13
N GLY A 199 3.30 -28.47 0.13
CA GLY A 199 2.29 -27.96 -0.80
C GLY A 199 1.60 -26.73 -0.26
N TYR A 200 0.74 -26.13 -1.07
CA TYR A 200 -0.06 -24.98 -0.69
C TYR A 200 -1.43 -25.01 -1.36
N ARG A 201 -2.37 -24.26 -0.78
CA ARG A 201 -3.65 -23.89 -1.39
C ARG A 201 -3.79 -22.38 -1.31
N TYR A 202 -4.28 -21.77 -2.39
CA TYR A 202 -4.49 -20.32 -2.44
C TYR A 202 -5.89 -19.99 -2.92
N HIS A 203 -6.51 -19.02 -2.25
CA HIS A 203 -7.77 -18.43 -2.65
C HIS A 203 -7.66 -16.91 -2.63
N LEU A 204 -8.11 -16.26 -3.71
CA LEU A 204 -8.38 -14.83 -3.73
C LEU A 204 -9.91 -14.65 -3.63
N LEU A 205 -10.39 -14.34 -2.43
CA LEU A 205 -11.82 -14.28 -2.13
C LEU A 205 -12.33 -12.86 -2.43
N PRO A 206 -13.26 -12.66 -3.38
CA PRO A 206 -13.87 -11.35 -3.60
C PRO A 206 -14.79 -10.99 -2.44
N ILE A 207 -14.75 -9.73 -2.00
CA ILE A 207 -15.59 -9.21 -0.93
C ILE A 207 -16.75 -8.43 -1.58
N PHE A 208 -17.93 -9.05 -1.56
CA PHE A 208 -19.19 -8.42 -1.98
C PHE A 208 -19.99 -8.06 -0.73
N SER A 209 -19.92 -6.79 -0.31
CA SER A 209 -20.56 -6.31 0.92
C SER A 209 -22.08 -6.53 0.94
N ASN A 210 -22.73 -6.52 -0.22
CA ASN A 210 -24.16 -6.79 -0.37
C ASN A 210 -24.55 -8.28 -0.19
N LEU A 211 -23.56 -9.18 -0.06
CA LEU A 211 -23.76 -10.61 0.14
C LEU A 211 -23.27 -11.10 1.52
N LEU A 212 -22.84 -10.18 2.38
CA LEU A 212 -22.26 -10.48 3.68
C LEU A 212 -22.99 -9.65 4.75
N GLU A 213 -23.30 -10.27 5.88
CA GLU A 213 -23.80 -9.54 7.05
C GLU A 213 -22.66 -8.66 7.61
N PRO A 214 -22.91 -7.38 7.90
CA PRO A 214 -21.90 -6.52 8.52
C PRO A 214 -21.60 -6.98 9.94
N ASP A 215 -20.34 -6.90 10.33
CA ASP A 215 -19.96 -7.05 11.74
C ASP A 215 -20.50 -5.87 12.55
N ALA A 216 -21.26 -6.15 13.60
CA ALA A 216 -22.00 -5.13 14.34
C ALA A 216 -21.09 -4.15 15.09
N GLU A 217 -19.91 -4.61 15.56
CA GLU A 217 -18.97 -3.75 16.26
C GLU A 217 -18.25 -2.82 15.26
N MET A 218 -17.83 -3.36 14.12
CA MET A 218 -17.22 -2.59 13.04
C MET A 218 -18.20 -1.56 12.45
N ASP A 219 -19.45 -1.94 12.21
CA ASP A 219 -20.47 -1.04 11.67
C ASP A 219 -20.77 0.13 12.62
N ALA A 220 -20.88 -0.16 13.93
CA ALA A 220 -21.05 0.87 14.96
C ALA A 220 -19.83 1.81 15.03
N PHE A 221 -18.62 1.26 14.91
CA PHE A 221 -17.39 2.05 14.86
C PHE A 221 -17.35 2.97 13.63
N ILE A 222 -17.61 2.44 12.44
CA ILE A 222 -17.63 3.20 11.18
C ILE A 222 -18.66 4.33 11.27
N SER A 223 -19.88 4.03 11.73
CA SER A 223 -20.95 5.02 11.92
C SER A 223 -20.52 6.15 12.86
N LYS A 224 -19.91 5.79 13.99
CA LYS A 224 -19.41 6.76 14.98
C LYS A 224 -18.32 7.67 14.40
N VAL A 225 -17.34 7.11 13.69
CA VAL A 225 -16.24 7.88 13.08
C VAL A 225 -16.76 8.81 11.99
N ARG A 226 -17.75 8.37 11.21
CA ARG A 226 -18.30 9.13 10.08
C ARG A 226 -19.30 10.19 10.49
N ALA A 227 -20.00 10.03 11.62
CA ALA A 227 -21.07 10.95 12.04
C ALA A 227 -20.68 12.46 12.02
N PRO A 228 -19.48 12.89 12.44
CA PRO A 228 -19.09 14.30 12.36
C PRO A 228 -18.92 14.85 10.93
N TYR A 229 -18.78 13.97 9.94
CA TYR A 229 -18.46 14.29 8.56
C TYR A 229 -19.55 13.88 7.56
N GLU A 230 -20.61 13.20 8.02
CA GLU A 230 -21.61 12.57 7.16
C GLU A 230 -22.24 13.56 6.18
N ALA A 231 -22.73 14.70 6.66
CA ALA A 231 -23.33 15.73 5.81
C ALA A 231 -22.34 16.28 4.77
N LYS A 232 -21.06 16.41 5.14
CA LYS A 232 -20.01 16.88 4.23
C LYS A 232 -19.66 15.83 3.18
N LEU A 233 -19.54 14.57 3.59
CA LEU A 233 -19.22 13.45 2.69
C LEU A 233 -20.35 13.17 1.69
N ALA A 234 -21.60 13.31 2.15
CA ALA A 234 -22.81 13.06 1.37
C ALA A 234 -23.23 14.23 0.46
N GLU A 235 -22.50 15.36 0.47
CA GLU A 235 -22.79 16.48 -0.41
C GLU A 235 -22.70 16.04 -1.88
N GLU A 236 -23.84 16.04 -2.58
CA GLU A 236 -23.92 15.78 -4.01
C GLU A 236 -23.44 17.01 -4.80
N LEU A 237 -22.42 16.82 -5.64
CA LEU A 237 -21.78 17.89 -6.39
C LEU A 237 -22.27 17.92 -7.85
N ALA A 238 -22.49 16.75 -8.43
CA ALA A 238 -22.94 16.57 -9.82
C ALA A 238 -23.48 15.15 -10.02
N VAL A 239 -23.99 14.85 -11.22
CA VAL A 239 -24.31 13.50 -11.68
C VAL A 239 -23.48 13.22 -12.93
N THR A 240 -22.86 12.05 -13.02
CA THR A 240 -22.06 11.67 -14.19
C THR A 240 -22.89 10.88 -15.19
N ASP A 241 -22.80 11.20 -16.48
CA ASP A 241 -23.39 10.39 -17.56
C ASP A 241 -22.44 9.26 -18.02
N GLU A 242 -21.17 9.30 -17.60
CA GLU A 242 -20.12 8.34 -17.97
C GLU A 242 -19.52 7.63 -16.75
N LEU A 243 -18.82 6.52 -16.99
CA LEU A 243 -18.05 5.83 -15.97
C LEU A 243 -16.83 6.68 -15.59
N LEU A 244 -16.74 7.08 -14.33
CA LEU A 244 -15.56 7.74 -13.79
C LEU A 244 -14.66 6.72 -13.10
N CYS A 245 -13.44 6.55 -13.59
CA CYS A 245 -12.44 5.66 -13.00
C CYS A 245 -11.10 6.38 -12.80
N ARG A 246 -10.34 5.92 -11.79
CA ARG A 246 -9.02 6.47 -11.48
C ARG A 246 -7.89 5.77 -12.22
N ARG A 247 -7.93 4.43 -12.29
CA ARG A 247 -6.81 3.62 -12.76
C ARG A 247 -6.73 3.61 -14.29
N GLY A 248 -5.57 3.98 -14.80
CA GLY A 248 -5.12 3.78 -16.17
C GLY A 248 -3.61 4.07 -16.28
N ASN A 249 -2.93 3.53 -17.27
CA ASN A 249 -1.49 3.78 -17.46
C ASN A 249 -1.19 5.18 -18.01
N PHE A 250 -2.16 5.79 -18.71
CA PHE A 250 -2.02 7.11 -19.33
C PHE A 250 -3.06 8.10 -18.82
N ASN A 251 -4.32 7.67 -18.67
CA ASN A 251 -5.40 8.52 -18.16
C ASN A 251 -6.49 7.68 -17.48
N GLY A 252 -7.22 8.30 -16.55
CA GLY A 252 -8.48 7.80 -15.98
C GLY A 252 -9.54 8.89 -16.09
N THR A 253 -10.80 8.53 -16.37
CA THR A 253 -11.87 9.51 -16.64
C THR A 253 -12.18 10.41 -15.43
N PHE A 254 -12.01 9.92 -14.20
CA PHE A 254 -12.12 10.78 -13.01
C PHE A 254 -10.92 11.74 -12.92
N ASP A 255 -9.72 11.26 -13.26
CA ASP A 255 -8.53 12.12 -13.24
C ASP A 255 -8.60 13.24 -14.28
N GLN A 256 -9.14 12.95 -15.46
CA GLN A 256 -9.42 13.96 -16.48
C GLN A 256 -10.36 15.04 -15.96
N LEU A 257 -11.46 14.65 -15.29
CA LEU A 257 -12.40 15.60 -14.70
C LEU A 257 -11.71 16.53 -13.68
N ILE A 258 -10.81 15.99 -12.86
CA ILE A 258 -10.02 16.79 -11.91
C ILE A 258 -9.11 17.76 -12.66
N CYS A 259 -8.39 17.29 -13.68
CA CYS A 259 -7.52 18.13 -14.49
C CYS A 259 -8.27 19.25 -15.21
N ASP A 260 -9.45 18.97 -15.77
CA ASP A 260 -10.29 19.96 -16.45
C ASP A 260 -10.76 21.05 -15.47
N ALA A 261 -11.23 20.64 -14.28
CA ALA A 261 -11.60 21.58 -13.23
C ALA A 261 -10.42 22.44 -12.76
N LEU A 262 -9.22 21.85 -12.64
CA LEU A 262 -8.01 22.59 -12.28
C LEU A 262 -7.62 23.60 -13.36
N MET A 263 -7.69 23.23 -14.64
CA MET A 263 -7.42 24.16 -15.74
C MET A 263 -8.41 25.33 -15.75
N GLU A 264 -9.70 25.05 -15.56
CA GLU A 264 -10.76 26.07 -15.52
C GLU A 264 -10.57 27.04 -14.33
N VAL A 265 -10.37 26.50 -13.13
CA VAL A 265 -10.28 27.30 -11.89
C VAL A 265 -8.96 28.07 -11.78
N GLN A 266 -7.85 27.46 -12.20
CA GLN A 266 -6.52 28.08 -12.12
C GLN A 266 -6.17 28.91 -13.37
N GLY A 267 -6.93 28.77 -14.46
CA GLY A 267 -6.60 29.39 -15.75
C GLY A 267 -5.32 28.84 -16.38
N ALA A 268 -5.07 27.53 -16.24
CA ALA A 268 -3.90 26.85 -16.76
C ALA A 268 -4.14 26.27 -18.16
N GLU A 269 -3.10 26.24 -19.00
CA GLU A 269 -3.15 25.60 -20.32
C GLU A 269 -2.99 24.06 -20.24
N ILE A 270 -2.33 23.58 -19.17
CA ILE A 270 -2.04 22.17 -18.90
C ILE A 270 -2.21 21.93 -17.40
N SER A 271 -2.89 20.84 -17.04
CA SER A 271 -2.92 20.32 -15.68
C SER A 271 -2.19 18.98 -15.60
N LEU A 272 -1.41 18.78 -14.54
CA LEU A 272 -0.73 17.53 -14.23
C LEU A 272 -1.31 16.98 -12.92
N SER A 273 -1.90 15.79 -12.99
CA SER A 273 -2.39 15.08 -11.82
C SER A 273 -1.50 13.87 -11.52
N PRO A 274 -1.24 13.55 -10.24
CA PRO A 274 -0.44 12.38 -9.88
C PRO A 274 -1.18 11.08 -10.23
N GLY A 275 -0.50 10.15 -10.92
CA GLY A 275 -1.03 8.85 -11.32
C GLY A 275 -1.24 7.85 -10.17
N PHE A 276 -1.97 8.22 -9.12
CA PHE A 276 -2.29 7.36 -7.99
C PHE A 276 -3.12 6.14 -8.40
N ARG A 277 -2.86 4.99 -7.76
CA ARG A 277 -3.60 3.74 -7.99
C ARG A 277 -4.80 3.55 -7.05
N TRP A 278 -4.90 4.33 -5.98
CA TRP A 278 -6.04 4.32 -5.05
C TRP A 278 -7.12 5.29 -5.56
N GLY A 279 -8.36 4.99 -5.21
CA GLY A 279 -9.56 5.69 -5.68
C GLY A 279 -10.71 4.71 -5.92
N VAL A 280 -11.93 5.23 -5.95
CA VAL A 280 -13.13 4.46 -6.33
C VAL A 280 -13.59 4.82 -7.74
N SER A 281 -14.55 4.07 -8.25
CA SER A 281 -15.22 4.38 -9.52
C SER A 281 -16.65 4.83 -9.26
N VAL A 282 -17.17 5.71 -10.11
CA VAL A 282 -18.56 6.21 -10.05
C VAL A 282 -19.24 5.80 -11.36
N LEU A 283 -20.40 5.16 -11.27
CA LEU A 283 -21.10 4.63 -12.44
C LEU A 283 -21.94 5.72 -13.15
N PRO A 284 -22.24 5.54 -14.46
CA PRO A 284 -23.20 6.38 -15.15
C PRO A 284 -24.54 6.48 -14.40
N GLY A 285 -25.05 7.70 -14.25
CA GLY A 285 -26.28 8.04 -13.53
C GLY A 285 -26.12 8.19 -12.02
N GLU A 286 -24.96 7.89 -11.43
CA GLU A 286 -24.71 8.09 -10.00
C GLU A 286 -24.29 9.53 -9.69
N ALA A 287 -24.64 9.99 -8.49
CA ALA A 287 -24.16 11.27 -7.97
C ALA A 287 -22.66 11.20 -7.65
N ILE A 288 -21.92 12.20 -8.10
CA ILE A 288 -20.57 12.49 -7.62
C ILE A 288 -20.72 13.23 -6.29
N THR A 289 -20.34 12.58 -5.19
CA THR A 289 -20.36 13.21 -3.86
C THR A 289 -18.99 13.79 -3.51
N PHE A 290 -18.94 14.63 -2.48
CA PHE A 290 -17.68 15.09 -1.92
C PHE A 290 -16.81 13.92 -1.40
N GLU A 291 -17.41 12.84 -0.89
CA GLU A 291 -16.68 11.62 -0.56
C GLU A 291 -15.97 11.03 -1.79
N HIS A 292 -16.63 10.97 -2.94
CA HIS A 292 -16.00 10.52 -4.18
C HIS A 292 -14.78 11.38 -4.51
N VAL A 293 -14.86 12.71 -4.39
CA VAL A 293 -13.70 13.60 -4.60
C VAL A 293 -12.58 13.32 -3.60
N MET A 294 -12.91 13.13 -2.31
CA MET A 294 -11.91 12.80 -1.28
C MET A 294 -11.22 11.47 -1.56
N THR A 295 -11.92 10.46 -2.09
CA THR A 295 -11.29 9.19 -2.47
C THR A 295 -10.30 9.32 -3.62
N GLN A 296 -10.28 10.44 -4.34
CA GLN A 296 -9.29 10.72 -5.41
C GLN A 296 -8.17 11.66 -4.96
N THR A 297 -8.40 12.48 -3.93
CA THR A 297 -7.56 13.66 -3.62
C THR A 297 -7.08 13.75 -2.17
N ALA A 298 -7.56 12.89 -1.26
CA ALA A 298 -7.25 12.96 0.17
C ALA A 298 -5.83 12.49 0.51
N ILE A 299 -4.84 13.32 0.17
CA ILE A 299 -3.45 13.22 0.60
C ILE A 299 -3.15 14.22 1.71
N THR A 300 -2.11 13.97 2.51
CA THR A 300 -1.73 14.85 3.63
C THR A 300 -1.09 16.17 3.18
N TYR A 301 -0.76 16.30 1.90
CA TYR A 301 -0.18 17.49 1.26
C TYR A 301 -0.96 17.90 -0.02
N PRO A 302 -2.28 18.19 0.09
CA PRO A 302 -3.17 18.31 -1.07
C PRO A 302 -3.07 19.66 -1.80
N THR A 303 -2.04 20.45 -1.53
CA THR A 303 -1.90 21.80 -2.09
C THR A 303 -1.72 21.75 -3.61
N VAL A 304 -2.62 22.40 -4.32
CA VAL A 304 -2.51 22.65 -5.76
C VAL A 304 -1.67 23.90 -6.00
N THR A 305 -0.81 23.88 -7.02
CA THR A 305 0.02 25.03 -7.40
C THR A 305 -0.09 25.33 -8.88
N LEU A 306 -0.10 26.63 -9.23
CA LEU A 306 -0.03 27.12 -10.60
C LEU A 306 1.38 27.65 -10.85
N ASN A 307 2.09 27.09 -11.83
CA ASN A 307 3.47 27.43 -12.12
C ASN A 307 3.68 27.63 -13.61
N ASN A 308 4.54 28.58 -13.98
CA ASN A 308 5.04 28.68 -15.36
C ASN A 308 6.10 27.59 -15.60
N MET A 309 5.97 26.86 -16.70
CA MET A 309 6.90 25.80 -17.09
C MET A 309 7.23 25.91 -18.58
N THR A 310 8.49 25.73 -18.95
CA THR A 310 8.87 25.72 -20.38
C THR A 310 8.38 24.43 -21.03
N GLY A 311 8.07 24.48 -22.33
CA GLY A 311 7.71 23.27 -23.08
C GLY A 311 8.80 22.18 -23.02
N THR A 312 10.08 22.58 -22.99
CA THR A 312 11.21 21.66 -22.77
C THR A 312 11.09 20.95 -21.41
N ARG A 313 10.81 21.68 -20.33
CA ARG A 313 10.70 21.08 -19.00
C ARG A 313 9.51 20.12 -18.90
N ILE A 314 8.38 20.46 -19.53
CA ILE A 314 7.22 19.56 -19.61
C ILE A 314 7.62 18.26 -20.31
N LYS A 315 8.29 18.36 -21.46
CA LYS A 315 8.76 17.19 -22.19
C LYS A 315 9.71 16.33 -21.36
N GLU A 316 10.71 16.92 -20.71
CA GLU A 316 11.67 16.21 -19.87
C GLU A 316 10.99 15.44 -18.73
N ILE A 317 9.98 16.03 -18.08
CA ILE A 317 9.22 15.36 -17.03
C ILE A 317 8.46 14.16 -17.59
N LEU A 318 7.82 14.29 -18.75
CA LEU A 318 7.07 13.19 -19.35
C LEU A 318 7.98 12.05 -19.81
N GLU A 319 9.17 12.35 -20.35
CA GLU A 319 10.17 11.35 -20.73
C GLU A 319 10.72 10.63 -19.49
N ASP A 320 11.05 11.35 -18.41
CA ASP A 320 11.53 10.78 -17.15
C ASP A 320 10.49 9.82 -16.52
N VAL A 321 9.21 10.21 -16.53
CA VAL A 321 8.10 9.34 -16.08
C VAL A 321 7.97 8.11 -16.98
N ALA A 322 8.12 8.25 -18.30
CA ALA A 322 8.03 7.14 -19.23
C ALA A 322 9.20 6.16 -19.07
N ASP A 323 10.42 6.66 -18.89
CA ASP A 323 11.62 5.85 -18.66
C ASP A 323 11.51 5.04 -17.36
N ASN A 324 10.86 5.58 -16.32
CA ASN A 324 10.57 4.85 -15.10
C ASN A 324 9.45 3.83 -15.28
N LEU A 325 8.29 4.25 -15.81
CA LEU A 325 7.10 3.41 -15.91
C LEU A 325 7.28 2.22 -16.86
N PHE A 326 8.00 2.41 -17.96
CA PHE A 326 8.21 1.39 -18.98
C PHE A 326 9.60 0.74 -18.92
N ASN A 327 10.32 0.93 -17.82
CA ASN A 327 11.61 0.29 -17.67
C ASN A 327 11.46 -1.24 -17.67
N LYS A 328 12.41 -1.92 -18.31
CA LYS A 328 12.43 -3.39 -18.35
C LYS A 328 13.02 -4.00 -17.10
N ASP A 329 13.85 -3.26 -16.36
CA ASP A 329 14.37 -3.71 -15.08
C ASP A 329 13.48 -3.17 -13.95
N PRO A 330 12.79 -4.04 -13.19
CA PRO A 330 11.95 -3.59 -12.08
C PRO A 330 12.71 -2.85 -10.97
N TYR A 331 14.04 -2.89 -10.95
CA TYR A 331 14.88 -2.20 -9.97
C TYR A 331 15.40 -0.84 -10.43
N TYR A 332 15.03 -0.40 -11.63
CA TYR A 332 15.42 0.90 -12.18
C TYR A 332 14.96 2.07 -11.28
#